data_AF-A0A6P8HMH2-F1
#
_entry.id   AF-A0A6P8HMH2-F1
#
_cell.length_a   1.000
_cell.length_b   1.000
_cell.length_c   1.000
_cell.angle_alpha   90.00
_cell.angle_beta   90.00
_cell.angle_gamma   90.00
#
_symmetry.space_group_name_H-M   'P 1'
#
loop_
_entity.id
_entity.type
_entity.pdbx_description
1 polymer ?
#
loop_
_entity_poly.entity_id
_entity_poly.type
_entity_poly.pdbx_seq_one_letter_code
_entity_poly.pdbx_strand_id
1 'polypeptide(L)'
;MAKYNIYQMLSSLPCHFTWDQLRLQNARRTVQMNIENLEEHIEQTIHGTEVESYNLMGFYKTQKESFVEARYYFNKALENTKTEDEKIVGLGCLAWLTWKEGSSDSSAQDLIVKKFTEVKRILGVREDRDIPEVMAEKAFSIANSGYSGSSFQEALVCIDRALKEKTDNVMFKFTKVFVMQHLHNARKKEVDQHDPTVNEIKMLWEEIIDNLENCPYLDVMYGQALIQYALFLAKINKHDNGVESQKYAERARGC
;
A
#
# COMPACT_ATOMS: atom_id res chain seq x y z
N MET A 1 9.26 34.15 -12.95
CA MET A 1 9.04 32.70 -12.74
C MET A 1 8.05 32.23 -13.78
N ALA A 2 8.37 31.19 -14.55
CA ALA A 2 7.39 30.61 -15.46
C ALA A 2 6.16 30.19 -14.64
N LYS A 3 4.96 30.63 -15.04
CA LYS A 3 3.70 30.09 -14.52
C LYS A 3 3.63 28.64 -14.98
N TYR A 4 4.24 27.74 -14.21
CA TYR A 4 3.97 26.33 -14.39
C TYR A 4 2.48 26.14 -14.21
N ASN A 5 1.87 25.40 -15.14
CA ASN A 5 0.51 24.95 -14.93
C ASN A 5 0.53 24.04 -13.69
N ILE A 6 -0.06 24.51 -12.59
CA ILE A 6 -0.10 23.79 -11.31
C ILE A 6 -0.60 22.36 -11.51
N TYR A 7 -1.56 22.15 -12.39
CA TYR A 7 -2.06 20.82 -12.71
C TYR A 7 -1.00 19.92 -13.36
N GLN A 8 -0.16 20.44 -14.26
CA GLN A 8 0.95 19.69 -14.86
C GLN A 8 2.00 19.29 -13.80
N MET A 9 2.33 20.21 -12.88
CA MET A 9 3.23 19.91 -11.76
C MET A 9 2.67 18.77 -10.91
N LEU A 10 1.42 18.91 -10.47
CA LEU A 10 0.72 17.92 -9.65
C LEU A 10 0.62 16.56 -10.34
N SER A 11 0.32 16.55 -11.64
CA SER A 11 0.19 15.31 -12.43
C SER A 11 1.51 14.56 -12.63
N SER A 12 2.66 15.20 -12.37
CA SER A 12 3.98 14.56 -12.42
C SER A 12 4.47 14.01 -11.09
N LEU A 13 3.75 14.24 -9.99
CA LEU A 13 4.14 13.76 -8.65
C LEU A 13 3.74 12.29 -8.48
N PRO A 14 4.65 11.38 -8.08
CA PRO A 14 4.31 9.98 -7.90
C PRO A 14 3.57 9.77 -6.57
N CYS A 15 2.24 9.88 -6.61
CA CYS A 15 1.38 9.66 -5.45
C CYS A 15 0.01 9.09 -5.84
N HIS A 16 -0.79 8.75 -4.83
CA HIS A 16 -2.15 8.19 -4.98
C HIS A 16 -3.03 8.95 -5.98
N PHE A 17 -2.95 10.28 -6.00
CA PHE A 17 -3.72 11.12 -6.92
C PHE A 17 -3.28 11.04 -8.38
N THR A 18 -2.17 10.39 -8.70
CA THR A 18 -1.67 10.21 -10.07
C THR A 18 -1.66 8.74 -10.48
N TRP A 19 -1.59 7.82 -9.52
CA TRP A 19 -1.69 6.38 -9.79
C TRP A 19 -3.13 5.92 -10.07
N ASP A 20 -4.11 6.62 -9.48
CA ASP A 20 -5.48 6.10 -9.38
C ASP A 20 -6.58 7.00 -10.01
N GLN A 21 -6.20 7.98 -10.86
CA GLN A 21 -7.13 8.97 -11.42
C GLN A 21 -8.31 8.38 -12.22
N LEU A 22 -8.13 7.21 -12.84
CA LEU A 22 -9.14 6.60 -13.71
C LEU A 22 -9.99 5.53 -13.01
N ARG A 23 -9.54 4.94 -11.89
CA ARG A 23 -10.21 3.76 -11.30
C ARG A 23 -11.17 4.11 -10.18
N LEU A 24 -11.01 5.25 -9.49
CA LEU A 24 -11.90 5.68 -8.39
C LEU A 24 -13.12 6.51 -8.80
N GLN A 25 -13.11 7.07 -10.00
CA GLN A 25 -14.27 7.82 -10.51
C GLN A 25 -15.55 6.95 -10.59
N ASN A 26 -15.41 5.62 -10.57
CA ASN A 26 -16.50 4.70 -10.84
C ASN A 26 -17.20 4.07 -9.61
N ALA A 27 -16.80 4.32 -8.36
CA ALA A 27 -17.51 3.69 -7.22
C ALA A 27 -17.40 4.40 -5.86
N ARG A 28 -18.27 5.39 -5.61
CA ARG A 28 -18.45 5.99 -4.27
C ARG A 28 -18.72 4.95 -3.16
N ARG A 29 -19.38 3.83 -3.50
CA ARG A 29 -19.61 2.71 -2.56
C ARG A 29 -18.32 2.00 -2.18
N THR A 30 -17.38 1.85 -3.11
CA THR A 30 -16.11 1.17 -2.80
C THR A 30 -15.20 2.01 -1.91
N VAL A 31 -15.22 3.34 -2.05
CA VAL A 31 -14.42 4.20 -1.16
C VAL A 31 -14.81 4.03 0.31
N GLN A 32 -16.10 3.83 0.62
CA GLN A 32 -16.53 3.63 2.01
C GLN A 32 -16.02 2.29 2.57
N MET A 33 -16.21 1.20 1.83
CA MET A 33 -15.72 -0.12 2.23
C MET A 33 -14.19 -0.16 2.36
N ASN A 34 -13.48 0.54 1.46
CA ASN A 34 -12.03 0.63 1.54
C ASN A 34 -11.56 1.45 2.75
N ILE A 35 -12.33 2.47 3.18
CA ILE A 35 -12.07 3.18 4.43
C ILE A 35 -12.24 2.23 5.62
N GLU A 36 -13.37 1.52 5.71
CA GLU A 36 -13.65 0.59 6.82
C GLU A 36 -12.57 -0.50 6.95
N ASN A 37 -12.21 -1.14 5.84
CA ASN A 37 -11.14 -2.15 5.82
C ASN A 37 -9.78 -1.57 6.22
N LEU A 38 -9.48 -0.33 5.79
CA LEU A 38 -8.19 0.31 6.09
C LEU A 38 -8.15 0.87 7.52
N GLU A 39 -9.28 1.32 8.08
CA GLU A 39 -9.40 1.71 9.49
C GLU A 39 -9.13 0.49 10.38
N GLU A 40 -9.74 -0.67 10.08
CA GLU A 40 -9.44 -1.92 10.78
C GLU A 40 -7.95 -2.30 10.66
N HIS A 41 -7.37 -2.20 9.46
CA HIS A 41 -5.94 -2.45 9.26
C HIS A 41 -5.05 -1.50 10.07
N ILE A 42 -5.37 -0.20 10.12
CA ILE A 42 -4.61 0.80 10.88
C ILE A 42 -4.73 0.56 12.39
N GLU A 43 -5.92 0.22 12.89
CA GLU A 43 -6.14 -0.08 14.31
C GLU A 43 -5.42 -1.36 14.75
N GLN A 44 -5.36 -2.35 13.86
CA GLN A 44 -4.72 -3.64 14.12
C GLN A 44 -3.21 -3.66 13.85
N THR A 45 -2.66 -2.68 13.13
CA THR A 45 -1.23 -2.65 12.81
C THR A 45 -0.48 -1.73 13.75
N ILE A 46 0.37 -2.28 14.62
CA ILE A 46 1.16 -1.47 15.54
C ILE A 46 2.44 -0.94 14.89
N HIS A 47 3.02 -1.59 13.85
CA HIS A 47 4.25 -1.14 13.19
C HIS A 47 4.37 -1.61 11.73
N GLY A 48 4.95 -0.79 10.83
CA GLY A 48 5.57 -1.27 9.59
C GLY A 48 4.91 -0.85 8.26
N THR A 49 3.58 -0.65 8.21
CA THR A 49 2.88 -0.05 7.05
C THR A 49 2.26 1.30 7.38
N GLU A 50 2.72 1.98 8.43
CA GLU A 50 2.06 3.19 8.95
C GLU A 50 2.02 4.30 7.90
N VAL A 51 3.12 4.50 7.17
CA VAL A 51 3.25 5.54 6.15
C VAL A 51 2.27 5.30 5.00
N GLU A 52 2.29 4.09 4.43
CA GLU A 52 1.46 3.72 3.28
C GLU A 52 -0.03 3.72 3.64
N SER A 53 -0.38 3.18 4.81
CA SER A 53 -1.77 3.15 5.30
C SER A 53 -2.30 4.56 5.55
N TYR A 54 -1.52 5.43 6.19
CA TYR A 54 -1.94 6.81 6.43
C TYR A 54 -2.04 7.62 5.13
N ASN A 55 -1.11 7.44 4.19
CA ASN A 55 -1.22 8.08 2.87
C ASN A 55 -2.47 7.61 2.11
N LEU A 56 -2.75 6.30 2.11
CA LEU A 56 -3.94 5.77 1.44
C LEU A 56 -5.23 6.24 2.10
N MET A 57 -5.27 6.29 3.44
CA MET A 57 -6.42 6.81 4.19
C MET A 57 -6.65 8.29 3.90
N GLY A 58 -5.60 9.12 3.95
CA GLY A 58 -5.70 10.54 3.64
C GLY A 58 -6.24 10.78 2.22
N PHE A 59 -5.84 9.93 1.29
CA PHE A 59 -6.36 9.95 -0.07
C PHE A 59 -7.86 9.61 -0.13
N TYR A 60 -8.32 8.55 0.53
CA TYR A 60 -9.75 8.23 0.60
C TYR A 60 -10.58 9.31 1.28
N LYS A 61 -10.09 9.89 2.39
CA LYS A 61 -10.73 11.04 3.04
C LYS A 61 -10.81 12.26 2.11
N THR A 62 -9.80 12.47 1.26
CA THR A 62 -9.86 13.50 0.21
C THR A 62 -10.96 13.22 -0.82
N GLN A 63 -11.14 11.96 -1.24
CA GLN A 63 -12.23 11.58 -2.16
C GLN A 63 -13.63 11.79 -1.56
N LYS A 64 -13.74 11.83 -0.22
CA LYS A 64 -14.97 12.14 0.52
C LYS A 64 -15.13 13.63 0.81
N GLU A 65 -14.21 14.48 0.34
CA GLU A 65 -14.15 15.92 0.66
C GLU A 65 -13.95 16.22 2.16
N SER A 66 -13.52 15.21 2.94
CA SER A 66 -13.14 15.36 4.35
C SER A 66 -11.71 15.89 4.49
N PHE A 67 -11.46 17.10 4.02
CA PHE A 67 -10.09 17.63 3.86
C PHE A 67 -9.31 17.79 5.17
N VAL A 68 -9.98 18.10 6.28
CA VAL A 68 -9.35 18.19 7.60
C VAL A 68 -8.80 16.83 8.05
N GLU A 69 -9.60 15.77 7.90
CA GLU A 69 -9.17 14.40 8.21
C GLU A 69 -8.08 13.94 7.24
N ALA A 70 -8.23 14.24 5.94
CA ALA A 70 -7.22 13.92 4.95
C ALA A 70 -5.84 14.50 5.32
N ARG A 71 -5.82 15.77 5.73
CA ARG A 71 -4.59 16.46 6.16
C ARG A 71 -3.99 15.81 7.40
N TYR A 72 -4.82 15.45 8.38
CA TYR A 72 -4.37 14.74 9.58
C TYR A 72 -3.60 13.46 9.22
N TYR A 73 -4.19 12.63 8.36
CA TYR A 73 -3.58 11.38 7.93
C TYR A 73 -2.29 11.60 7.13
N PHE A 74 -2.26 12.52 6.17
CA PHE A 74 -1.02 12.79 5.43
C PHE A 74 0.10 13.35 6.31
N ASN A 75 -0.21 14.18 7.31
CA ASN A 75 0.79 14.64 8.27
C ASN A 75 1.31 13.50 9.15
N LYS A 76 0.41 12.63 9.64
CA LYS A 76 0.79 11.42 10.34
C LYS A 76 1.70 10.52 9.50
N ALA A 77 1.41 10.35 8.20
CA ALA A 77 2.29 9.60 7.31
C ALA A 77 3.70 10.19 7.30
N LEU A 78 3.83 11.52 7.12
CA LEU A 78 5.12 12.22 7.13
C LEU A 78 5.86 12.10 8.46
N GLU A 79 5.15 12.18 9.59
CA GLU A 79 5.73 12.01 10.94
C GLU A 79 6.32 10.61 11.16
N ASN A 80 5.77 9.59 10.49
CA ASN A 80 6.21 8.19 10.60
C ASN A 80 7.25 7.79 9.55
N THR A 81 7.65 8.69 8.65
CA THR A 81 8.73 8.41 7.69
C THR A 81 10.08 8.27 8.41
N LYS A 82 10.83 7.23 8.04
CA LYS A 82 12.17 6.91 8.52
C LYS A 82 13.24 7.38 7.54
N THR A 83 12.87 7.55 6.28
CA THR A 83 13.76 8.01 5.20
C THR A 83 13.15 9.16 4.41
N GLU A 84 13.98 9.88 3.66
CA GLU A 84 13.51 10.92 2.74
C GLU A 84 12.64 10.35 1.61
N ASP A 85 12.94 9.12 1.15
CA ASP A 85 12.22 8.50 0.04
C ASP A 85 10.77 8.18 0.41
N GLU A 86 10.50 7.80 1.66
CA GLU A 86 9.13 7.57 2.17
C GLU A 86 8.29 8.86 2.23
N LYS A 87 8.92 10.05 2.22
CA LYS A 87 8.18 11.34 2.23
C LYS A 87 7.58 11.68 0.88
N ILE A 88 8.08 11.09 -0.20
CA ILE A 88 7.72 11.46 -1.58
C ILE A 88 6.22 11.43 -1.79
N VAL A 89 5.58 10.31 -1.41
CA VAL A 89 4.16 10.08 -1.66
C VAL A 89 3.30 11.01 -0.81
N GLY A 90 3.61 11.13 0.50
CA GLY A 90 2.88 12.00 1.42
C GLY A 90 2.98 13.49 1.05
N LEU A 91 4.15 13.97 0.62
CA LEU A 91 4.32 15.33 0.11
C LEU A 91 3.53 15.55 -1.17
N GLY A 92 3.57 14.59 -2.10
CA GLY A 92 2.78 14.64 -3.33
C GLY A 92 1.28 14.70 -3.06
N CYS A 93 0.80 13.87 -2.15
CA CYS A 93 -0.60 13.85 -1.70
C CYS A 93 -1.02 15.17 -1.06
N LEU A 94 -0.20 15.76 -0.20
CA LEU A 94 -0.51 17.06 0.41
C LEU A 94 -0.53 18.22 -0.60
N ALA A 95 0.28 18.15 -1.66
CA ALA A 95 0.23 19.14 -2.74
C ALA A 95 -1.12 19.06 -3.48
N TRP A 96 -1.57 17.84 -3.78
CA TRP A 96 -2.89 17.61 -4.37
C TRP A 96 -4.04 18.03 -3.45
N LEU A 97 -3.98 17.71 -2.15
CA LEU A 97 -4.98 18.14 -1.17
C LEU A 97 -5.09 19.67 -1.14
N THR A 98 -3.96 20.36 -1.06
CA THR A 98 -3.91 21.84 -1.04
C THR A 98 -4.56 22.43 -2.29
N TRP A 99 -4.36 21.79 -3.45
CA TRP A 99 -5.00 22.20 -4.69
C TRP A 99 -6.52 21.97 -4.68
N LYS A 100 -6.98 20.85 -4.10
CA LYS A 100 -8.39 20.44 -3.99
C LYS A 100 -9.19 21.31 -3.01
N GLU A 101 -8.58 21.80 -1.94
CA GLU A 101 -9.22 22.66 -0.94
C GLU A 101 -9.58 24.06 -1.46
N GLY A 102 -8.97 24.49 -2.58
CA GLY A 102 -9.24 25.80 -3.20
C GLY A 102 -7.94 26.50 -3.59
N SER A 103 -7.58 26.39 -4.87
CA SER A 103 -6.26 26.77 -5.41
C SER A 103 -6.17 28.21 -5.96
N SER A 104 -7.18 29.04 -5.71
CA SER A 104 -7.22 30.44 -6.16
C SER A 104 -6.45 31.41 -5.26
N ASP A 105 -6.03 30.99 -4.06
CA ASP A 105 -5.18 31.80 -3.19
C ASP A 105 -3.69 31.63 -3.54
N SER A 106 -2.98 32.76 -3.68
CA SER A 106 -1.51 32.81 -3.81
C SER A 106 -0.78 32.00 -2.73
N SER A 107 -1.28 32.00 -1.49
CA SER A 107 -0.67 31.26 -0.39
C SER A 107 -0.72 29.74 -0.62
N ALA A 108 -1.83 29.23 -1.19
CA ALA A 108 -2.00 27.83 -1.53
C ALA A 108 -1.08 27.42 -2.69
N GLN A 109 -0.87 28.31 -3.67
CA GLN A 109 0.06 28.05 -4.79
C GLN A 109 1.50 27.94 -4.30
N ASP A 110 1.93 28.83 -3.39
CA ASP A 110 3.28 28.77 -2.81
C ASP A 110 3.51 27.46 -2.03
N LEU A 111 2.49 27.00 -1.28
CA LEU A 111 2.56 25.71 -0.57
C LEU A 111 2.66 24.52 -1.53
N ILE A 112 1.91 24.53 -2.64
CA ILE A 112 1.99 23.50 -3.68
C ILE A 112 3.39 23.50 -4.30
N VAL A 113 3.91 24.66 -4.68
CA VAL A 113 5.25 24.80 -5.28
C VAL A 113 6.33 24.33 -4.31
N LYS A 114 6.22 24.66 -3.02
CA LYS A 114 7.16 24.20 -1.98
C LYS A 114 7.19 22.69 -1.88
N LYS A 115 6.03 22.03 -1.81
CA LYS A 115 5.93 20.56 -1.73
C LYS A 115 6.44 19.89 -2.99
N PHE A 116 6.07 20.42 -4.17
CA PHE A 116 6.58 19.93 -5.44
C PHE A 116 8.10 20.02 -5.51
N THR A 117 8.67 21.17 -5.15
CA THR A 117 10.13 21.39 -5.17
C THR A 117 10.83 20.44 -4.20
N GLU A 118 10.24 20.18 -3.04
CA GLU A 118 10.79 19.23 -2.08
C GLU A 118 10.78 17.79 -2.61
N VAL A 119 9.67 17.34 -3.23
CA VAL A 119 9.63 16.03 -3.89
C VAL A 119 10.70 15.96 -4.98
N LYS A 120 10.83 17.01 -5.81
CA LYS A 120 11.85 17.08 -6.86
C LYS A 120 13.27 17.06 -6.31
N ARG A 121 13.52 17.70 -5.16
CA ARG A 121 14.80 17.64 -4.45
C ARG A 121 15.12 16.24 -3.96
N ILE A 122 14.15 15.54 -3.38
CA ILE A 122 14.32 14.16 -2.89
C ILE A 122 14.59 13.21 -4.07
N LEU A 123 13.80 13.32 -5.14
CA LEU A 123 14.03 12.55 -6.37
C LEU A 123 15.43 12.83 -6.93
N GLY A 124 15.86 14.10 -6.97
CA GLY A 124 17.18 14.49 -7.44
C GLY A 124 17.45 13.97 -8.86
N VAL A 125 18.55 13.25 -9.07
CA VAL A 125 18.87 12.60 -10.36
C VAL A 125 18.15 11.26 -10.57
N ARG A 126 17.31 10.84 -9.62
CA ARG A 126 16.59 9.56 -9.63
C ARG A 126 15.17 9.68 -10.20
N GLU A 127 14.83 10.79 -10.87
CA GLU A 127 13.49 10.96 -11.46
C GLU A 127 13.10 9.82 -12.40
N ASP A 128 14.08 9.24 -13.10
CA ASP A 128 13.89 8.11 -14.02
C ASP A 128 14.16 6.73 -13.39
N ARG A 129 14.49 6.67 -12.10
CA ARG A 129 14.79 5.40 -11.40
C ARG A 129 13.62 4.95 -10.54
N ASP A 130 13.46 3.64 -10.44
CA ASP A 130 12.50 3.03 -9.53
C ASP A 130 12.95 3.32 -8.08
N ILE A 131 12.15 4.06 -7.32
CA ILE A 131 12.36 4.25 -5.88
C ILE A 131 11.60 3.14 -5.15
N PRO A 132 12.28 2.24 -4.41
CA PRO A 132 11.65 1.04 -3.86
C PRO A 132 10.44 1.34 -2.98
N GLU A 133 10.51 2.38 -2.14
CA GLU A 133 9.44 2.81 -1.24
C GLU A 133 8.22 3.30 -2.01
N VAL A 134 8.43 4.11 -3.05
CA VAL A 134 7.36 4.62 -3.92
C VAL A 134 6.69 3.47 -4.69
N MET A 135 7.49 2.50 -5.16
CA MET A 135 7.00 1.32 -5.88
C MET A 135 6.22 0.38 -4.96
N ALA A 136 6.73 0.14 -3.76
CA ALA A 136 6.07 -0.68 -2.76
C ALA A 136 4.76 -0.04 -2.30
N GLU A 137 4.74 1.27 -2.04
CA GLU A 137 3.53 1.99 -1.67
C GLU A 137 2.49 1.95 -2.80
N LYS A 138 2.90 2.12 -4.07
CA LYS A 138 1.99 1.96 -5.21
C LYS A 138 1.39 0.55 -5.28
N ALA A 139 2.21 -0.49 -5.06
CA ALA A 139 1.72 -1.87 -5.03
C ALA A 139 0.75 -2.09 -3.86
N PHE A 140 1.05 -1.54 -2.68
CA PHE A 140 0.19 -1.58 -1.51
C PHE A 140 -1.15 -0.89 -1.76
N SER A 141 -1.15 0.29 -2.39
CA SER A 141 -2.39 0.99 -2.77
C SER A 141 -3.25 0.11 -3.66
N ILE A 142 -2.66 -0.52 -4.69
CA ILE A 142 -3.39 -1.39 -5.61
C ILE A 142 -3.84 -2.68 -4.93
N ALA A 143 -3.08 -3.25 -3.99
CA ALA A 143 -3.53 -4.41 -3.23
C ALA A 143 -4.82 -4.11 -2.45
N ASN A 144 -4.91 -2.90 -1.88
CA ASN A 144 -6.03 -2.46 -1.06
C ASN A 144 -7.18 -1.80 -1.85
N SER A 145 -6.94 -1.35 -3.08
CA SER A 145 -7.95 -0.67 -3.91
C SER A 145 -8.28 -1.38 -5.22
N GLY A 146 -7.52 -2.42 -5.59
CA GLY A 146 -7.53 -3.02 -6.92
C GLY A 146 -8.82 -3.74 -7.28
N TYR A 147 -9.33 -3.47 -8.48
CA TYR A 147 -10.61 -3.99 -8.97
C TYR A 147 -10.48 -5.09 -10.04
N SER A 148 -9.27 -5.36 -10.52
CA SER A 148 -9.06 -6.24 -11.68
C SER A 148 -7.73 -6.98 -11.62
N GLY A 149 -7.67 -8.14 -12.29
CA GLY A 149 -6.42 -8.87 -12.48
C GLY A 149 -5.31 -8.06 -13.15
N SER A 150 -5.66 -7.12 -14.04
CA SER A 150 -4.67 -6.23 -14.67
C SER A 150 -4.02 -5.26 -13.68
N SER A 151 -4.79 -4.78 -12.71
CA SER A 151 -4.30 -3.93 -11.61
C SER A 151 -3.35 -4.73 -10.73
N PHE A 152 -3.72 -5.94 -10.31
CA PHE A 152 -2.83 -6.78 -9.51
C PHE A 152 -1.56 -7.19 -10.26
N GLN A 153 -1.61 -7.35 -11.58
CA GLN A 153 -0.40 -7.58 -12.38
C GLN A 153 0.54 -6.37 -12.35
N GLU A 154 0.01 -5.15 -12.44
CA GLU A 154 0.77 -3.90 -12.30
C GLU A 154 1.40 -3.80 -10.90
N ALA A 155 0.64 -4.10 -9.85
CA ALA A 155 1.14 -4.13 -8.48
C ALA A 155 2.28 -5.13 -8.30
N LEU A 156 2.18 -6.32 -8.93
CA LEU A 156 3.22 -7.34 -8.86
C LEU A 156 4.52 -6.86 -9.51
N VAL A 157 4.43 -6.18 -10.66
CA VAL A 157 5.60 -5.57 -11.31
C VAL A 157 6.25 -4.50 -10.43
N CYS A 158 5.45 -3.64 -9.79
CA CYS A 158 5.96 -2.62 -8.88
C CYS A 158 6.68 -3.24 -7.67
N ILE A 159 6.06 -4.20 -6.99
CA ILE A 159 6.66 -4.79 -5.79
C ILE A 159 7.87 -5.66 -6.11
N ASP A 160 7.90 -6.36 -7.24
CA ASP A 160 9.08 -7.11 -7.69
C ASP A 160 10.26 -6.17 -7.98
N ARG A 161 10.01 -4.98 -8.52
CA ARG A 161 11.06 -3.95 -8.71
C ARG A 161 11.57 -3.43 -7.37
N ALA A 162 10.69 -3.15 -6.42
CA ALA A 162 11.08 -2.73 -5.08
C ALA A 162 11.93 -3.80 -4.36
N LEU A 163 11.54 -5.07 -4.46
CA LEU A 163 12.24 -6.21 -3.87
C LEU A 163 13.59 -6.51 -4.54
N LYS A 164 13.81 -6.13 -5.80
CA LYS A 164 15.15 -6.27 -6.42
C LYS A 164 16.20 -5.40 -5.72
N GLU A 165 15.81 -4.22 -5.27
CA GLU A 165 16.69 -3.29 -4.57
C GLU A 165 16.74 -3.54 -3.06
N LYS A 166 15.62 -4.01 -2.47
CA LYS A 166 15.49 -4.32 -1.04
C LYS A 166 14.97 -5.74 -0.82
N THR A 167 15.81 -6.73 -1.15
CA THR A 167 15.45 -8.16 -1.17
C THR A 167 14.94 -8.68 0.16
N ASP A 168 15.46 -8.16 1.28
CA ASP A 168 15.14 -8.66 2.61
C ASP A 168 14.03 -7.87 3.31
N ASN A 169 13.39 -6.93 2.61
CA ASN A 169 12.32 -6.13 3.20
C ASN A 169 11.05 -6.97 3.39
N VAL A 170 10.78 -7.35 4.64
CA VAL A 170 9.63 -8.17 5.04
C VAL A 170 8.29 -7.50 4.68
N MET A 171 8.17 -6.17 4.79
CA MET A 171 6.95 -5.44 4.42
C MET A 171 6.67 -5.55 2.92
N PHE A 172 7.74 -5.51 2.11
CA PHE A 172 7.59 -5.63 0.67
C PHE A 172 7.19 -7.06 0.28
N LYS A 173 7.76 -8.07 0.95
CA LYS A 173 7.34 -9.48 0.79
C LYS A 173 5.88 -9.68 1.20
N PHE A 174 5.46 -9.07 2.30
CA PHE A 174 4.07 -9.09 2.76
C PHE A 174 3.14 -8.49 1.71
N THR A 175 3.47 -7.32 1.17
CA THR A 175 2.69 -6.71 0.07
C THR A 175 2.67 -7.62 -1.18
N LYS A 176 3.80 -8.23 -1.53
CA LYS A 176 3.90 -9.16 -2.67
C LYS A 176 2.98 -10.36 -2.52
N VAL A 177 2.99 -11.02 -1.36
CA VAL A 177 2.17 -12.21 -1.14
C VAL A 177 0.67 -11.88 -1.21
N PHE A 178 0.25 -10.74 -0.67
CA PHE A 178 -1.12 -10.22 -0.82
C PHE A 178 -1.50 -10.00 -2.28
N VAL A 179 -0.65 -9.31 -3.05
CA VAL A 179 -0.88 -9.08 -4.48
C VAL A 179 -0.99 -10.40 -5.25
N MET A 180 -0.11 -11.37 -4.97
CA MET A 180 -0.15 -12.68 -5.61
C MET A 180 -1.44 -13.44 -5.28
N GLN A 181 -1.91 -13.39 -4.04
CA GLN A 181 -3.19 -13.98 -3.65
C GLN A 181 -4.37 -13.33 -4.38
N HIS A 182 -4.43 -12.00 -4.44
CA HIS A 182 -5.46 -11.29 -5.20
C HIS A 182 -5.43 -11.64 -6.68
N LEU A 183 -4.23 -11.71 -7.29
CA LEU A 183 -4.06 -12.07 -8.69
C LEU A 183 -4.49 -13.52 -8.96
N HIS A 184 -4.13 -14.46 -8.09
CA HIS A 184 -4.56 -15.86 -8.18
C HIS A 184 -6.10 -15.96 -8.09
N ASN A 185 -6.70 -15.29 -7.10
CA ASN A 185 -8.14 -15.24 -6.92
C ASN A 185 -8.88 -14.59 -8.09
N ALA A 186 -8.28 -13.58 -8.75
CA ALA A 186 -8.86 -12.93 -9.91
C ALA A 186 -8.81 -13.80 -11.19
N ARG A 187 -7.80 -14.68 -11.31
CA ARG A 187 -7.60 -15.55 -12.47
C ARG A 187 -8.42 -16.84 -12.41
N LYS A 188 -8.70 -17.35 -11.21
CA LYS A 188 -9.36 -18.65 -11.03
C LYS A 188 -10.67 -18.53 -10.23
N LYS A 189 -11.73 -19.18 -10.72
CA LYS A 189 -13.00 -19.33 -9.96
C LYS A 189 -12.90 -20.40 -8.87
N GLU A 190 -12.02 -21.38 -9.04
CA GLU A 190 -11.75 -22.45 -8.08
C GLU A 190 -10.24 -22.56 -7.85
N VAL A 191 -9.83 -22.63 -6.59
CA VAL A 191 -8.42 -22.73 -6.22
C VAL A 191 -7.94 -24.17 -6.39
N ASP A 192 -6.92 -24.35 -7.19
CA ASP A 192 -6.26 -25.64 -7.42
C ASP A 192 -4.98 -25.69 -6.57
N GLN A 193 -4.93 -26.62 -5.61
CA GLN A 193 -3.79 -26.82 -4.73
C GLN A 193 -2.51 -27.24 -5.47
N HIS A 194 -2.62 -27.72 -6.71
CA HIS A 194 -1.48 -28.11 -7.55
C HIS A 194 -0.99 -26.99 -8.47
N ASP A 195 -1.56 -25.78 -8.36
CA ASP A 195 -1.07 -24.61 -9.08
C ASP A 195 0.34 -24.22 -8.58
N PRO A 196 1.34 -24.09 -9.47
CA PRO A 196 2.68 -23.64 -9.08
C PRO A 196 2.68 -22.32 -8.30
N THR A 197 1.75 -21.42 -8.61
CA THR A 197 1.56 -20.13 -7.91
C THR A 197 1.18 -20.32 -6.45
N VAL A 198 0.42 -21.37 -6.11
CA VAL A 198 0.02 -21.67 -4.72
C VAL A 198 1.24 -22.05 -3.91
N ASN A 199 2.14 -22.86 -4.46
CA ASN A 199 3.40 -23.21 -3.80
C ASN A 199 4.30 -22.00 -3.60
N GLU A 200 4.39 -21.10 -4.59
CA GLU A 200 5.14 -19.86 -4.46
C GLU A 200 4.58 -18.96 -3.34
N ILE A 201 3.24 -18.84 -3.25
CA ILE A 201 2.58 -18.11 -2.17
C ILE A 201 2.84 -18.75 -0.80
N LYS A 202 2.81 -20.10 -0.71
CA LYS A 202 3.12 -20.81 0.54
C LYS A 202 4.54 -20.54 1.01
N MET A 203 5.53 -20.73 0.12
CA MET A 203 6.94 -20.50 0.43
C MET A 203 7.19 -19.07 0.90
N LEU A 204 6.56 -18.08 0.24
CA LEU A 204 6.71 -16.68 0.62
C LEU A 204 6.08 -16.38 1.99
N TRP A 205 4.94 -16.99 2.32
CA TRP A 205 4.36 -16.89 3.66
C TRP A 205 5.25 -17.49 4.74
N GLU A 206 5.79 -18.68 4.51
CA GLU A 206 6.71 -19.35 5.44
C GLU A 206 7.95 -18.47 5.67
N GLU A 207 8.54 -17.93 4.61
CA GLU A 207 9.67 -17.01 4.71
C GLU A 207 9.33 -15.73 5.50
N ILE A 208 8.14 -15.15 5.30
CA ILE A 208 7.68 -13.98 6.07
C ILE A 208 7.54 -14.34 7.56
N ILE A 209 6.90 -15.46 7.85
CA ILE A 209 6.65 -15.93 9.22
C ILE A 209 7.97 -16.20 9.94
N ASP A 210 8.92 -16.89 9.30
CA ASP A 210 10.24 -17.18 9.88
C ASP A 210 11.04 -15.90 10.17
N ASN A 211 10.93 -14.89 9.28
CA ASN A 211 11.57 -13.59 9.49
C ASN A 211 10.92 -12.82 10.66
N LEU A 212 9.60 -12.90 10.81
CA LEU A 212 8.85 -12.18 11.85
C LEU A 212 8.96 -12.87 13.22
N GLU A 213 9.04 -14.20 13.28
CA GLU A 213 9.16 -14.97 14.53
C GLU A 213 10.41 -14.58 15.33
N ASN A 214 11.45 -14.09 14.65
CA ASN A 214 12.69 -13.63 15.27
C ASN A 214 12.73 -12.11 15.54
N CYS A 215 11.62 -11.40 15.35
CA CYS A 215 11.52 -9.94 15.49
C CYS A 215 10.55 -9.53 16.62
N PRO A 216 11.01 -9.44 17.88
CA PRO A 216 10.13 -9.23 19.06
C PRO A 216 9.44 -7.86 19.12
N TYR A 217 9.71 -6.95 18.17
CA TYR A 217 9.03 -5.67 18.04
C TYR A 217 7.89 -5.70 17.01
N LEU A 218 7.65 -6.86 16.39
CA LEU A 218 6.68 -7.07 15.31
C LEU A 218 5.68 -8.19 15.64
N ASP A 219 5.42 -8.47 16.91
CA ASP A 219 4.52 -9.56 17.35
C ASP A 219 3.12 -9.46 16.74
N VAL A 220 2.59 -8.24 16.61
CA VAL A 220 1.29 -8.00 15.97
C VAL A 220 1.31 -8.36 14.48
N MET A 221 2.36 -7.96 13.79
CA MET A 221 2.57 -8.31 12.38
C MET A 221 2.77 -9.82 12.18
N TYR A 222 3.49 -10.46 13.10
CA TYR A 222 3.64 -11.91 13.13
C TYR A 222 2.28 -12.60 13.28
N GLY A 223 1.47 -12.18 14.25
CA GLY A 223 0.09 -12.66 14.42
C GLY A 223 -0.76 -12.47 13.17
N GLN A 224 -0.70 -11.31 12.54
CA GLN A 224 -1.40 -11.03 11.27
C GLN A 224 -0.94 -11.96 10.14
N ALA A 225 0.38 -12.16 9.96
CA ALA A 225 0.91 -13.06 8.95
C ALA A 225 0.43 -14.51 9.17
N LEU A 226 0.41 -14.98 10.42
CA LEU A 226 -0.11 -16.30 10.79
C LEU A 226 -1.61 -16.43 10.44
N ILE A 227 -2.44 -15.42 10.78
CA ILE A 227 -3.87 -15.42 10.47
C ILE A 227 -4.11 -15.44 8.97
N GLN A 228 -3.44 -14.55 8.22
CA GLN A 228 -3.61 -14.45 6.77
C GLN A 228 -3.16 -15.72 6.05
N TYR A 229 -2.06 -16.33 6.51
CA TYR A 229 -1.62 -17.61 5.98
C TYR A 229 -2.59 -18.75 6.32
N ALA A 230 -3.11 -18.81 7.55
CA ALA A 230 -4.13 -19.78 7.94
C ALA A 230 -5.40 -19.67 7.07
N LEU A 231 -5.87 -18.44 6.83
CA LEU A 231 -7.02 -18.16 5.96
C LEU A 231 -6.76 -18.60 4.51
N PHE A 232 -5.55 -18.36 4.01
CA PHE A 232 -5.14 -18.82 2.68
C PHE A 232 -5.14 -20.35 2.60
N LEU A 233 -4.50 -21.03 3.56
CA LEU A 233 -4.45 -22.49 3.63
C LEU A 233 -5.86 -23.11 3.71
N ALA A 234 -6.74 -22.55 4.54
CA ALA A 234 -8.13 -23.00 4.65
C ALA A 234 -8.90 -22.88 3.34
N LYS A 235 -8.60 -21.84 2.54
CA LYS A 235 -9.24 -21.61 1.23
C LYS A 235 -8.79 -22.63 0.18
N ILE A 236 -7.53 -23.05 0.20
CA ILE A 236 -6.96 -23.95 -0.81
C ILE A 236 -7.12 -25.43 -0.44
N ASN A 237 -7.14 -25.77 0.85
CA ASN A 237 -7.20 -27.14 1.34
C ASN A 237 -8.61 -27.55 1.81
N LYS A 238 -9.63 -27.44 0.95
CA LYS A 238 -11.00 -27.88 1.28
C LYS A 238 -11.11 -29.36 1.66
N HIS A 239 -10.09 -30.17 1.35
CA HIS A 239 -10.08 -31.62 1.53
C HIS A 239 -9.18 -32.14 2.66
N ASP A 240 -8.33 -31.31 3.26
CA ASP A 240 -7.34 -31.74 4.29
C ASP A 240 -7.83 -31.54 5.74
N ASN A 241 -9.16 -31.45 5.94
CA ASN A 241 -9.82 -31.15 7.22
C ASN A 241 -9.27 -29.92 7.99
N GLY A 242 -8.49 -29.06 7.32
CA GLY A 242 -7.95 -27.83 7.88
C GLY A 242 -6.80 -28.00 8.89
N VAL A 243 -6.13 -29.16 8.96
CA VAL A 243 -5.06 -29.42 9.96
C VAL A 243 -3.93 -28.37 9.87
N GLU A 244 -3.44 -28.09 8.66
CA GLU A 244 -2.38 -27.11 8.44
C GLU A 244 -2.85 -25.69 8.80
N SER A 245 -4.06 -25.29 8.38
CA SER A 245 -4.63 -23.98 8.74
C SER A 245 -4.86 -23.83 10.25
N GLN A 246 -5.26 -24.90 10.94
CA GLN A 246 -5.47 -24.91 12.39
C GLN A 246 -4.16 -24.66 13.14
N LYS A 247 -3.05 -25.29 12.70
CA LYS A 247 -1.72 -25.06 13.28
C LYS A 247 -1.35 -23.58 13.29
N TYR A 248 -1.52 -22.87 12.17
CA TYR A 248 -1.18 -21.44 12.09
C TYR A 248 -2.19 -20.56 12.85
N ALA A 249 -3.47 -20.92 12.85
CA ALA A 249 -4.48 -20.22 13.66
C ALA A 249 -4.24 -20.38 15.18
N GLU A 250 -3.78 -21.54 15.63
CA GLU A 250 -3.41 -21.78 17.03
C GLU A 250 -2.16 -21.01 17.44
N ARG A 251 -1.13 -20.96 16.58
CA ARG A 251 0.04 -20.09 16.80
C ARG A 251 -0.38 -18.62 16.95
N ALA A 252 -1.29 -18.14 16.11
CA ALA A 252 -1.77 -16.76 16.18
C ALA A 252 -2.49 -16.42 17.49
N ARG A 253 -3.19 -17.39 18.12
CA ARG A 253 -3.84 -17.19 19.43
C ARG A 253 -2.84 -17.03 20.58
N GLY A 254 -1.59 -17.45 20.39
CA GLY A 254 -0.52 -17.29 21.36
C GLY A 254 0.21 -15.95 21.27
N CYS A 255 -0.14 -15.11 20.30
CA CYS A 255 0.43 -13.77 20.07
C CYS A 255 -0.43 -12.69 20.75
#